data_AF-A0A3M0IF87-F1
#
_entry.id   AF-A0A3M0IF87-F1
#
_cell.length_a   1.000
_cell.length_b   1.000
_cell.length_c   1.000
_cell.angle_alpha   90.00
_cell.angle_beta   90.00
_cell.angle_gamma   90.00
#
_symmetry.space_group_name_H-M   'P 1'
#
loop_
_entity.id
_entity.type
_entity.pdbx_description
1 polymer ?
#
loop_
_entity_poly.entity_id
_entity_poly.type
_entity_poly.pdbx_seq_one_letter_code
_entity_poly.pdbx_strand_id
1 'polypeptide(L)'
;MTSGPPYGTGCAYLERGFEQTMVADIGDRELARMRQSVIMANADLRERELIKLASMSAALADRLRQRGIGDFEASLAAETSIVVFRVAFSRWVGTTEEQGLQEVIHETLDRLRTLTASS
;
A
#
# COMPACT_ATOMS: atom_id res chain seq x y z
N MET A 1 -13.60 35.20 0.47
CA MET A 1 -14.04 34.19 1.46
C MET A 1 -14.93 33.19 0.73
N THR A 2 -14.36 32.09 0.27
CA THR A 2 -15.14 30.95 -0.24
C THR A 2 -14.65 29.72 0.50
N SER A 3 -15.60 29.14 1.23
CA SER A 3 -15.48 27.97 2.12
C SER A 3 -14.64 26.85 1.51
N GLY A 4 -13.62 26.41 2.25
CA GLY A 4 -12.91 25.16 1.96
C GLY A 4 -13.82 23.94 2.15
N PRO A 5 -13.57 22.82 1.48
CA PRO A 5 -14.39 21.63 1.58
C PRO A 5 -14.24 20.97 2.97
N PRO A 6 -15.31 20.30 3.48
CA PRO A 6 -15.34 19.71 4.80
C PRO A 6 -14.43 18.48 4.93
N TYR A 7 -13.86 18.31 6.13
CA TYR A 7 -13.08 17.14 6.53
C TYR A 7 -13.88 15.84 6.31
N GLY A 8 -13.60 15.16 5.20
CA GLY A 8 -14.17 13.85 4.85
C GLY A 8 -13.40 13.09 3.77
N THR A 9 -12.28 13.63 3.30
CA THR A 9 -11.56 13.15 2.10
C THR A 9 -10.23 12.46 2.44
N GLY A 10 -10.04 12.00 3.68
CA GLY A 10 -8.83 11.26 4.07
C GLY A 10 -8.70 9.92 3.33
N CYS A 11 -9.83 9.23 3.12
CA CYS A 11 -9.86 7.92 2.46
C CYS A 11 -9.57 8.01 0.94
N ALA A 12 -10.11 9.02 0.25
CA ALA A 12 -9.92 9.21 -1.19
C ALA A 12 -8.54 9.82 -1.57
N TYR A 13 -7.85 10.48 -0.63
CA TYR A 13 -6.48 10.98 -0.86
C TYR A 13 -5.41 9.89 -0.73
N LEU A 14 -5.67 8.85 0.06
CA LEU A 14 -4.79 7.69 0.17
C LEU A 14 -4.77 6.92 -1.16
N GLU A 15 -5.91 6.74 -1.81
CA GLU A 15 -6.03 6.00 -3.08
C GLU A 15 -5.19 6.64 -4.21
N ARG A 16 -5.30 7.96 -4.45
CA ARG A 16 -4.58 8.61 -5.56
C ARG A 16 -3.09 8.83 -5.33
N GLY A 17 -2.67 9.11 -4.10
CA GLY A 17 -1.24 9.30 -3.78
C GLY A 17 -0.44 8.00 -3.82
N PHE A 18 -1.12 6.89 -3.51
CA PHE A 18 -0.57 5.54 -3.47
C PHE A 18 -0.45 4.93 -4.87
N GLU A 19 -1.47 5.09 -5.73
CA GLU A 19 -1.45 4.61 -7.12
C GLU A 19 -0.30 5.19 -7.95
N GLN A 20 -0.01 6.48 -7.83
CA GLN A 20 1.05 7.13 -8.62
C GLN A 20 2.47 6.73 -8.21
N THR A 21 2.71 6.48 -6.92
CA THR A 21 4.07 6.27 -6.41
C THR A 21 4.49 4.80 -6.46
N MET A 22 3.54 3.87 -6.33
CA MET A 22 3.82 2.44 -6.16
C MET A 22 3.72 1.64 -7.47
N VAL A 23 2.91 2.10 -8.43
CA VAL A 23 2.44 1.28 -9.56
C VAL A 23 3.06 1.68 -10.91
N ALA A 24 3.76 2.81 -10.97
CA ALA A 24 4.27 3.34 -12.23
C ALA A 24 5.39 2.49 -12.90
N ASP A 25 5.90 1.43 -12.26
CA ASP A 25 7.10 0.74 -12.76
C ASP A 25 7.14 -0.79 -12.54
N ILE A 26 5.99 -1.45 -12.33
CA ILE A 26 5.91 -2.93 -12.32
C ILE A 26 5.32 -3.37 -13.66
N GLY A 27 6.05 -3.12 -14.75
CA GLY A 27 5.60 -3.41 -16.12
C GLY A 27 5.49 -4.89 -16.48
N ASP A 28 5.95 -5.81 -15.62
CA ASP A 28 5.96 -7.25 -15.88
C ASP A 28 5.75 -8.08 -14.60
N ARG A 29 4.63 -8.81 -14.54
CA ARG A 29 4.28 -9.72 -13.43
C ARG A 29 5.28 -10.86 -13.29
N GLU A 30 5.84 -11.35 -14.40
CA GLU A 30 6.80 -12.45 -14.38
C GLU A 30 8.11 -12.02 -13.71
N LEU A 31 8.62 -10.83 -14.08
CA LEU A 31 9.77 -10.23 -13.42
C LEU A 31 9.50 -9.98 -11.93
N ALA A 32 8.32 -9.48 -11.58
CA ALA A 32 7.94 -9.27 -10.19
C ALA A 32 7.87 -10.57 -9.39
N ARG A 33 7.31 -11.63 -9.97
CA ARG A 33 7.26 -12.98 -9.38
C ARG A 33 8.66 -13.55 -9.18
N MET A 34 9.55 -13.40 -10.17
CA MET A 34 10.94 -13.85 -10.08
C MET A 34 11.70 -13.14 -8.96
N ARG A 35 11.60 -11.80 -8.88
CA ARG A 35 12.19 -11.01 -7.80
C ARG A 35 11.67 -11.44 -6.44
N GLN A 36 10.35 -11.61 -6.31
CA GLN A 36 9.72 -12.04 -5.06
C GLN A 36 10.24 -13.42 -4.62
N SER A 37 10.38 -14.37 -5.56
CA SER A 37 10.92 -15.69 -5.29
C SER A 37 12.35 -15.62 -4.73
N VAL A 38 13.22 -14.84 -5.37
CA VAL A 38 14.61 -14.63 -4.92
C VAL A 38 14.65 -13.98 -3.54
N ILE A 39 13.85 -12.95 -3.29
CA ILE A 39 13.81 -12.27 -1.98
C ILE A 39 13.33 -13.23 -0.89
N MET A 40 12.28 -14.01 -1.15
CA MET A 40 11.71 -14.92 -0.14
C MET A 40 12.64 -16.10 0.17
N ALA A 41 13.45 -16.54 -0.78
CA ALA A 41 14.45 -17.59 -0.60
C ALA A 41 15.69 -17.15 0.20
N ASN A 42 15.96 -15.85 0.32
CA ASN A 42 17.18 -15.31 0.93
C ASN A 42 16.86 -14.47 2.18
N ALA A 43 17.30 -14.92 3.36
CA ALA A 43 17.01 -14.24 4.62
C ALA A 43 17.50 -12.79 4.66
N ASP A 44 18.72 -12.51 4.21
CA ASP A 44 19.30 -11.16 4.17
C ASP A 44 18.53 -10.22 3.23
N LEU A 45 18.07 -10.74 2.08
CA LEU A 45 17.26 -9.94 1.15
C LEU A 45 15.88 -9.66 1.73
N ARG A 46 15.28 -10.65 2.42
CA ARG A 46 14.00 -10.46 3.12
C ARG A 46 14.11 -9.42 4.22
N GLU A 47 15.20 -9.44 5.00
CA GLU A 47 15.46 -8.42 6.03
C GLU A 47 15.59 -7.02 5.42
N ARG A 48 16.38 -6.88 4.35
CA ARG A 48 16.50 -5.61 3.62
C ARG A 48 15.18 -5.13 3.04
N GLU A 49 14.36 -6.03 2.51
CA GLU A 49 13.04 -5.68 1.99
C GLU A 49 12.10 -5.20 3.10
N LEU A 50 12.16 -5.82 4.29
CA LEU A 50 11.40 -5.33 5.45
C LEU A 50 11.85 -3.92 5.88
N ILE A 51 13.16 -3.66 5.91
CA ILE A 51 13.70 -2.32 6.21
C ILE A 51 13.26 -1.29 5.16
N LYS A 52 13.26 -1.67 3.88
CA LYS A 52 12.79 -0.83 2.79
C LYS A 52 11.31 -0.48 2.95
N LEU A 53 10.47 -1.47 3.24
CA LEU A 53 9.04 -1.25 3.45
C LEU A 53 8.75 -0.38 4.69
N ALA A 54 9.50 -0.57 5.78
CA ALA A 54 9.43 0.30 6.95
C ALA A 54 9.81 1.75 6.62
N SER A 55 10.85 1.95 5.80
CA SER A 55 11.26 3.28 5.34
C SER A 55 10.18 3.95 4.48
N MET A 56 9.50 3.18 3.63
CA MET A 56 8.36 3.66 2.83
C MET A 56 7.17 4.03 3.72
N SER A 57 6.89 3.23 4.76
CA SER A 57 5.86 3.53 5.78
C SER A 57 6.12 4.87 6.46
N ALA A 58 7.35 5.07 6.96
CA ALA A 58 7.74 6.31 7.62
C ALA A 58 7.61 7.53 6.71
N ALA A 59 8.08 7.42 5.47
CA ALA A 59 7.95 8.49 4.48
C ALA A 59 6.48 8.81 4.18
N LEU A 60 5.61 7.81 4.08
CA LEU A 60 4.18 8.01 3.88
C LEU A 60 3.53 8.71 5.09
N ALA A 61 3.85 8.30 6.31
CA ALA A 61 3.37 8.94 7.53
C ALA A 61 3.78 10.42 7.56
N ASP A 62 5.03 10.75 7.24
CA ASP A 62 5.51 12.14 7.16
C ASP A 62 4.75 12.97 6.13
N ARG A 63 4.45 12.39 4.97
CA ARG A 63 3.63 13.07 3.95
C ARG A 63 2.20 13.32 4.42
N LEU A 64 1.61 12.40 5.17
CA LEU A 64 0.26 12.57 5.73
C LEU A 64 0.25 13.65 6.82
N ARG A 65 1.26 13.69 7.68
CA ARG A 65 1.44 14.77 8.66
C ARG A 65 1.58 16.14 8.00
N GLN A 66 2.37 16.25 6.92
CA GLN A 66 2.51 17.48 6.13
C GLN A 66 1.17 17.97 5.54
N ARG A 67 0.19 17.07 5.39
CA ARG A 67 -1.17 17.39 4.94
C ARG A 67 -2.14 17.71 6.08
N GLY A 68 -1.66 17.76 7.33
CA GLY A 68 -2.46 18.09 8.51
C GLY A 68 -3.19 16.91 9.15
N ILE A 69 -2.87 15.66 8.75
CA ILE A 69 -3.39 14.47 9.43
C ILE A 69 -2.67 14.30 10.78
N GLY A 70 -3.42 13.92 11.82
CA GLY A 70 -2.89 13.67 13.15
C GLY A 70 -1.81 12.58 13.16
N ASP A 71 -0.90 12.64 14.13
CA ASP A 71 0.28 11.75 14.18
C ASP A 71 -0.09 10.26 14.28
N PHE A 72 -1.08 9.95 15.11
CA PHE A 72 -1.60 8.60 15.29
C PHE A 72 -2.26 8.09 14.00
N GLU A 73 -3.14 8.89 13.40
CA GLU A 73 -3.85 8.54 12.17
C GLU A 73 -2.90 8.40 10.98
N ALA A 74 -1.90 9.27 10.87
CA ALA A 74 -0.89 9.22 9.82
C ALA A 74 -0.05 7.94 9.91
N SER A 75 0.39 7.58 11.12
CA SER A 75 1.17 6.36 11.36
C SER A 75 0.32 5.11 11.10
N LEU A 76 -0.90 5.07 11.62
CA LEU A 76 -1.81 3.95 11.43
C LEU A 76 -2.15 3.73 9.95
N ALA A 77 -2.47 4.81 9.22
CA ALA A 77 -2.76 4.73 7.80
C ALA A 77 -1.55 4.23 7.01
N ALA A 78 -0.35 4.74 7.28
CA ALA A 78 0.85 4.34 6.57
C ALA A 78 1.20 2.85 6.77
N GLU A 79 1.20 2.38 8.02
CA GLU A 79 1.49 0.97 8.33
C GLU A 79 0.45 0.05 7.70
N THR A 80 -0.83 0.43 7.77
CA THR A 80 -1.93 -0.33 7.16
C THR A 80 -1.76 -0.40 5.64
N SER A 81 -1.42 0.72 4.99
CA SER A 81 -1.15 0.75 3.54
C SER A 81 -0.02 -0.20 3.14
N ILE A 82 1.06 -0.28 3.92
CA ILE A 82 2.16 -1.21 3.66
C ILE A 82 1.72 -2.66 3.85
N VAL A 83 0.92 -2.98 4.86
CA VAL A 83 0.40 -4.34 5.07
C VAL A 83 -0.49 -4.76 3.88
N VAL A 84 -1.43 -3.91 3.50
CA VAL A 84 -2.32 -4.14 2.35
C VAL A 84 -1.52 -4.38 1.09
N PHE A 85 -0.52 -3.52 0.81
CA PHE A 85 0.35 -3.67 -0.35
C PHE A 85 1.02 -5.05 -0.38
N ARG A 86 1.64 -5.48 0.72
CA ARG A 86 2.35 -6.76 0.80
C ARG A 86 1.42 -7.94 0.53
N VAL A 87 0.23 -7.93 1.13
CA VAL A 87 -0.78 -8.99 0.96
C VAL A 87 -1.25 -9.02 -0.50
N ALA A 88 -1.63 -7.87 -1.04
CA ALA A 88 -2.09 -7.74 -2.43
C ALA A 88 -1.01 -8.17 -3.43
N PHE A 89 0.24 -7.71 -3.24
CA PHE A 89 1.36 -8.07 -4.09
C PHE A 89 1.64 -9.57 -4.06
N SER A 90 1.67 -10.18 -2.87
CA SER A 90 1.86 -11.63 -2.74
C SER A 90 0.76 -12.43 -3.44
N ARG A 91 -0.51 -11.98 -3.35
CA ARG A 91 -1.63 -12.60 -4.09
C ARG A 91 -1.47 -12.42 -5.60
N TRP A 92 -1.13 -11.21 -6.04
CA TRP A 92 -1.00 -10.87 -7.45
C TRP A 92 0.13 -11.63 -8.15
N VAL A 93 1.28 -11.85 -7.49
CA VAL A 93 2.35 -12.68 -8.07
C VAL A 93 2.02 -14.18 -8.04
N GLY A 94 1.20 -14.62 -7.07
CA GLY A 94 0.79 -16.01 -6.91
C GLY A 94 -0.35 -16.46 -7.82
N THR A 95 -1.14 -15.54 -8.36
CA THR A 95 -2.27 -15.85 -9.24
C THR A 95 -1.86 -15.98 -10.71
N THR A 96 -2.62 -16.81 -11.45
CA THR A 96 -2.57 -16.93 -12.91
C THR A 96 -3.60 -16.04 -13.61
N GLU A 97 -4.50 -15.41 -12.86
CA GLU A 97 -5.55 -14.52 -13.39
C GLU A 97 -4.95 -13.22 -13.96
N GLU A 98 -5.48 -12.69 -15.06
CA GLU A 98 -5.01 -11.44 -15.69
C GLU A 98 -5.41 -10.16 -14.90
N GLN A 99 -5.58 -10.24 -13.58
CA GLN A 99 -5.97 -9.12 -12.74
C GLN A 99 -4.83 -8.11 -12.53
N GLY A 100 -5.05 -6.82 -12.77
CA GLY A 100 -4.03 -5.79 -12.53
C GLY A 100 -3.61 -5.72 -11.06
N LEU A 101 -2.37 -5.31 -10.76
CA LEU A 101 -1.93 -5.15 -9.36
C LEU A 101 -2.80 -4.12 -8.63
N GLN A 102 -3.22 -3.05 -9.31
CA GLN A 102 -4.12 -2.04 -8.77
C GLN A 102 -5.46 -2.65 -8.34
N GLU A 103 -6.04 -3.50 -9.17
CA GLU A 103 -7.31 -4.16 -8.87
C GLU A 103 -7.19 -5.06 -7.63
N VAL A 104 -6.10 -5.84 -7.54
CA VAL A 104 -5.85 -6.69 -6.36
C VAL A 104 -5.67 -5.86 -5.09
N ILE A 105 -5.02 -4.70 -5.17
CA ILE A 105 -4.87 -3.76 -4.05
C ILE A 105 -6.23 -3.24 -3.59
N HIS A 106 -7.07 -2.76 -4.51
CA HIS A 106 -8.41 -2.26 -4.17
C HIS A 106 -9.27 -3.35 -3.53
N GLU A 107 -9.28 -4.55 -4.11
CA GLU A 107 -10.01 -5.68 -3.56
C GLU A 107 -9.53 -6.04 -2.13
N THR A 108 -8.21 -5.97 -1.90
CA THR A 108 -7.63 -6.22 -0.58
C THR A 108 -8.04 -5.15 0.43
N LEU A 109 -8.07 -3.87 0.03
CA LEU A 109 -8.55 -2.77 0.88
C LEU A 109 -10.03 -2.92 1.22
N ASP A 110 -10.87 -3.23 0.24
CA ASP A 110 -12.30 -3.40 0.45
C ASP A 110 -12.60 -4.61 1.34
N ARG A 111 -11.81 -5.69 1.20
CA ARG A 111 -11.90 -6.83 2.11
C ARG A 111 -11.53 -6.44 3.54
N LEU A 112 -10.46 -5.67 3.74
CA LEU A 112 -10.07 -5.16 5.06
C LEU A 112 -11.17 -4.29 5.67
N ARG A 113 -11.71 -3.33 4.90
CA ARG A 113 -12.81 -2.45 5.33
C ARG A 113 -14.03 -3.26 5.79
N THR A 114 -14.40 -4.29 5.01
CA THR A 114 -15.53 -5.17 5.32
C THR A 114 -15.33 -5.92 6.64
N LEU A 115 -14.13 -6.47 6.86
CA LEU A 115 -13.79 -7.18 8.10
C LEU A 115 -13.85 -6.27 9.32
N THR A 116 -13.36 -5.03 9.21
CA THR A 116 -13.36 -4.07 10.31
C THR A 116 -14.73 -3.44 10.59
N ALA A 117 -15.61 -3.36 9.58
CA ALA A 117 -16.96 -2.81 9.73
C ALA A 117 -17.99 -3.83 10.25
N SER A 118 -17.67 -5.12 10.16
CA SER A 118 -18.54 -6.22 10.61
C SER A 118 -18.32 -6.61 12.08
N SER A 119 -17.61 -5.76 12.84
CA SER A 119 -17.26 -5.97 14.26
C SER A 119 -17.89 -4.91 15.14
#